data_AF-A0A355CCT3-F1
#
_entry.id   AF-A0A355CCT3-F1
#
_cell.length_a   1.000
_cell.length_b   1.000
_cell.length_c   1.000
_cell.angle_alpha   90.00
_cell.angle_beta   90.00
_cell.angle_gamma   90.00
#
_symmetry.space_group_name_H-M   'P 1'
#
loop_
_entity.id
_entity.type
_entity.pdbx_description
1 polymer ?
#
loop_
_entity_poly.entity_id
_entity_poly.type
_entity_poly.pdbx_seq_one_letter_code
_entity_poly.pdbx_strand_id
1 'polypeptide(L)'
;MARRTHPKPEVEDALRYAEKNGWHVDLGGSHAWGKIKCPYNDQECRNGIFCISSIWSTPKNSGNHGKQIRRIVDNCTKHNNVNDPCLEEK
;
A
#
# COMPACT_ATOMS: atom_id res chain seq x y z
N MET A 1 -6.39 14.52 6.29
CA MET A 1 -5.19 15.35 6.56
C MET A 1 -4.15 15.04 5.51
N ALA A 2 -3.66 16.08 4.81
CA ALA A 2 -2.81 15.93 3.65
C ALA A 2 -1.46 15.30 4.04
N ARG A 3 -1.25 14.06 3.58
CA ARG A 3 0.06 13.42 3.68
C ARG A 3 1.12 14.32 3.05
N ARG A 4 2.33 14.35 3.61
CA ARG A 4 3.49 14.92 2.91
C ARG A 4 3.61 14.18 1.58
N THR A 5 3.91 14.87 0.49
CA THR A 5 4.11 14.26 -0.83
C THR A 5 5.47 13.59 -0.89
N HIS A 6 5.58 12.42 -1.54
CA HIS A 6 6.88 11.79 -1.69
C HIS A 6 7.69 12.59 -2.72
N PRO A 7 8.98 12.90 -2.49
CA PRO A 7 9.82 13.63 -3.45
C PRO A 7 10.04 12.90 -4.78
N LYS A 8 9.53 11.67 -4.92
CA LYS A 8 9.68 10.82 -6.12
C LYS A 8 8.30 10.52 -6.69
N PRO A 9 8.01 10.91 -7.93
CA PRO A 9 6.69 10.76 -8.52
C PRO A 9 6.29 9.29 -8.67
N GLU A 10 7.23 8.37 -8.93
CA GLU A 10 6.92 6.95 -9.10
C GLU A 10 6.41 6.31 -7.80
N VAL A 11 6.96 6.75 -6.67
CA VAL A 11 6.53 6.30 -5.33
C VAL A 11 5.19 6.96 -4.98
N GLU A 12 5.04 8.26 -5.24
CA GLU A 12 3.79 8.99 -5.01
C GLU A 12 2.62 8.35 -5.77
N ASP A 13 2.80 7.99 -7.04
CA ASP A 13 1.76 7.33 -7.84
C ASP A 13 1.41 5.95 -7.30
N ALA A 14 2.40 5.18 -6.82
CA ALA A 14 2.16 3.91 -6.15
C ALA A 14 1.42 4.08 -4.81
N LEU A 15 1.67 5.16 -4.07
CA LEU A 15 0.97 5.47 -2.83
C LEU A 15 -0.46 5.94 -3.07
N ARG A 16 -0.71 6.70 -4.14
CA ARG A 16 -2.08 7.05 -4.56
C ARG A 16 -2.85 5.80 -4.97
N TYR A 17 -2.20 4.88 -5.67
CA TYR A 17 -2.77 3.59 -6.01
C TYR A 17 -3.12 2.80 -4.73
N ALA A 18 -2.22 2.74 -3.75
CA ALA A 18 -2.50 2.09 -2.47
C ALA A 18 -3.72 2.71 -1.75
N GLU A 19 -3.80 4.03 -1.64
CA GLU A 19 -4.94 4.73 -1.02
C GLU A 19 -6.25 4.47 -1.75
N LYS A 20 -6.25 4.50 -3.09
CA LYS A 20 -7.43 4.16 -3.90
C LYS A 20 -7.92 2.73 -3.63
N ASN A 21 -6.99 1.85 -3.32
CA ASN A 21 -7.26 0.45 -2.97
C ASN A 21 -7.58 0.27 -1.47
N GLY A 22 -7.76 1.34 -0.70
CA GLY A 22 -8.13 1.27 0.72
C GLY A 22 -6.98 0.99 1.67
N TRP A 23 -5.72 1.04 1.21
CA TRP A 23 -4.56 0.89 2.08
C TRP A 23 -4.32 2.14 2.91
N HIS A 24 -3.87 1.94 4.15
CA HIS A 24 -3.54 3.03 5.06
C HIS A 24 -2.08 3.45 4.91
N VAL A 25 -1.80 4.74 4.74
CA VAL A 25 -0.44 5.26 4.61
C VAL A 25 -0.09 6.06 5.86
N ASP A 26 0.83 5.53 6.66
CA ASP A 26 1.40 6.21 7.83
C ASP A 26 2.72 6.86 7.46
N LEU A 27 2.86 8.16 7.74
CA LEU A 27 4.12 8.87 7.57
C LEU A 27 5.10 8.55 8.70
N GLY A 28 6.37 8.42 8.34
CA GLY A 28 7.51 8.18 9.23
C GLY A 28 8.44 9.39 9.30
N GLY A 29 9.34 9.40 10.28
CA GLY A 29 10.11 10.61 10.63
C GLY A 29 11.64 10.51 10.63
N SER A 30 12.26 9.35 10.36
CA SER A 30 13.72 9.21 10.57
C SER A 30 14.48 8.54 9.42
N HIS A 31 14.19 7.28 9.09
CA HIS A 31 14.89 6.53 8.02
C HIS A 31 13.96 6.09 6.89
N ALA A 32 12.69 5.86 7.21
CA ALA A 32 11.63 5.60 6.24
C ALA A 32 10.75 6.84 6.14
N TRP A 33 10.38 7.20 4.91
CA TRP A 33 9.42 8.26 4.61
C TRP A 33 8.05 7.93 5.23
N GLY A 34 7.72 6.65 5.27
CA GLY A 34 6.48 6.16 5.84
C GLY A 34 6.37 4.65 5.76
N LYS A 35 5.17 4.14 6.00
CA LYS A 35 4.79 2.74 5.82
C LYS A 35 3.35 2.67 5.38
N ILE A 36 3.06 1.76 4.45
CA ILE A 36 1.68 1.39 4.13
C ILE A 36 1.28 0.20 5.00
N LYS A 37 0.03 0.18 5.44
CA LYS A 37 -0.58 -0.91 6.20
C LYS A 37 -1.85 -1.37 5.50
N CYS A 38 -2.03 -2.68 5.44
CA CYS A 38 -3.27 -3.28 4.96
C CYS A 38 -4.39 -3.06 6.01
N PRO A 39 -5.60 -2.64 5.61
CA PRO A 39 -6.72 -2.43 6.53
C PRO A 39 -7.29 -3.74 7.08
N TYR A 40 -7.17 -4.84 6.33
CA TYR A 40 -7.78 -6.13 6.68
C TYR A 40 -6.99 -6.90 7.74
N ASN A 41 -5.69 -6.58 7.93
CA ASN A 41 -4.79 -7.19 8.92
C ASN A 41 -4.91 -8.72 9.08
N ASP A 42 -5.26 -9.43 8.00
CA ASP A 42 -5.48 -10.87 8.01
C ASP A 42 -4.14 -11.61 7.88
N GLN A 43 -3.98 -12.69 8.65
CA GLN A 43 -2.81 -13.58 8.60
C GLN A 43 -2.60 -14.19 7.21
N GLU A 44 -3.63 -14.24 6.37
CA GLU A 44 -3.54 -14.80 5.01
C GLU A 44 -3.05 -13.81 3.94
N CYS A 45 -3.02 -12.49 4.18
CA CYS A 45 -2.80 -11.54 3.06
C CYS A 45 -1.34 -11.52 2.55
N ARG A 46 -0.38 -12.16 3.23
CA ARG A 46 1.01 -12.38 2.75
C ARG A 46 1.79 -13.33 3.67
N ASN A 47 1.51 -14.63 3.61
CA ASN A 47 2.26 -15.68 4.36
C ASN A 47 2.39 -15.42 5.88
N GLY A 48 1.36 -14.90 6.56
CA GLY A 48 1.35 -14.84 8.03
C GLY A 48 2.19 -13.73 8.67
N ILE A 49 2.88 -12.89 7.90
CA ILE A 49 3.72 -11.80 8.43
C ILE A 49 3.14 -10.48 7.93
N PHE A 50 2.43 -9.78 8.83
CA PHE A 50 1.89 -8.42 8.74
C PHE A 50 2.09 -7.72 7.38
N CYS A 51 0.98 -7.46 6.65
CA CYS A 51 0.99 -6.72 5.39
C CYS A 51 1.29 -5.23 5.59
N ILE A 52 2.54 -4.95 5.94
CA ILE A 52 3.08 -3.62 6.17
C ILE A 52 4.31 -3.49 5.28
N SER A 53 4.41 -2.40 4.52
CA SER A 53 5.59 -2.12 3.72
C SER A 53 6.13 -0.73 4.04
N SER A 54 7.40 -0.67 4.42
CA SER A 54 8.10 0.58 4.65
C SER A 54 8.47 1.26 3.33
N ILE A 55 8.20 2.54 3.24
CA ILE A 55 8.50 3.42 2.12
C ILE A 55 9.79 4.16 2.45
N TRP A 56 10.79 4.04 1.59
CA TRP A 56 12.08 4.69 1.78
C TRP A 56 12.09 6.07 1.14
N SER A 57 12.62 7.08 1.83
CA SER A 57 12.74 8.45 1.28
C SER A 57 13.74 8.54 0.12
N THR A 58 14.82 7.75 0.21
CA THR A 58 15.94 7.73 -0.75
C THR A 58 16.16 6.34 -1.33
N PRO A 59 15.22 5.80 -2.12
CA PRO A 59 15.44 4.52 -2.79
C PRO A 59 16.49 4.69 -3.89
N LYS A 60 17.41 3.73 -4.01
CA LYS A 60 18.41 3.70 -5.10
C LYS A 60 17.75 3.70 -6.48
N ASN A 61 16.53 3.16 -6.58
CA ASN A 61 15.70 3.19 -7.78
C ASN A 61 14.23 3.41 -7.39
N SER A 62 13.71 4.62 -7.62
CA SER A 62 12.32 4.99 -7.27
C SER A 62 11.28 4.25 -8.10
N GLY A 63 11.56 3.97 -9.38
CA GLY A 63 10.65 3.24 -10.25
C GLY A 63 10.42 1.80 -9.80
N ASN A 64 11.49 1.09 -9.44
CA ASN A 64 11.38 -0.27 -8.90
C ASN A 64 10.68 -0.30 -7.54
N HIS A 65 10.96 0.69 -6.68
CA HIS A 65 10.31 0.78 -5.38
C HIS A 65 8.79 1.04 -5.51
N GLY A 66 8.39 1.94 -6.42
CA GLY A 66 6.97 2.17 -6.73
C GLY A 66 6.27 0.92 -7.28
N LYS A 67 6.91 0.20 -8.22
CA LYS A 67 6.39 -1.09 -8.73
C LYS A 67 6.25 -2.14 -7.62
N GLN A 68 7.20 -2.20 -6.70
CA GLN A 68 7.13 -3.09 -5.55
C GLN A 68 5.91 -2.77 -4.66
N ILE A 69 5.66 -1.49 -4.38
CA ILE A 69 4.47 -1.05 -3.63
C ILE A 69 3.18 -1.47 -4.34
N ARG A 70 3.06 -1.21 -5.65
CA ARG A 70 1.88 -1.64 -6.42
C ARG A 70 1.67 -3.14 -6.36
N ARG A 71 2.75 -3.92 -6.58
CA ARG A 71 2.69 -5.37 -6.49
C ARG A 71 2.25 -5.87 -5.11
N ILE A 72 2.56 -5.16 -4.03
CA ILE A 72 2.09 -5.50 -2.69
C ILE A 72 0.58 -5.31 -2.57
N VAL A 73 0.07 -4.21 -3.13
CA VAL A 73 -1.36 -3.91 -3.19
C VAL A 73 -2.09 -4.94 -4.05
N ASP A 74 -1.58 -5.19 -5.27
CA ASP A 74 -2.18 -6.13 -6.24
C ASP A 74 -2.18 -7.59 -5.74
N ASN A 75 -1.12 -8.00 -5.03
CA ASN A 75 -1.00 -9.36 -4.50
C ASN A 75 -1.72 -9.57 -3.16
N CYS A 76 -2.33 -8.56 -2.54
CA CYS A 76 -3.08 -8.81 -1.30
C CYS A 76 -4.42 -9.46 -1.64
N THR A 77 -4.56 -10.70 -1.18
CA THR A 77 -5.66 -11.63 -1.44
C THR A 77 -7.06 -11.03 -1.21
N LYS A 78 -7.18 -10.08 -0.27
CA LYS A 78 -8.45 -9.38 0.04
C LYS A 78 -8.92 -8.41 -1.05
N HIS A 79 -8.04 -7.91 -1.91
CA HIS A 79 -8.42 -6.99 -3.00
C HIS A 79 -9.22 -7.69 -4.11
N ASN A 80 -9.02 -8.99 -4.28
CA ASN A 80 -9.78 -9.80 -5.24
C ASN A 80 -11.20 -10.18 -4.76
N ASN A 81 -11.58 -9.90 -3.51
CA ASN A 81 -12.87 -10.34 -2.95
C ASN A 81 -13.87 -9.19 -2.73
N VAL A 82 -13.57 -7.94 -3.09
CA VAL A 82 -14.47 -6.78 -2.84
C VAL A 82 -14.79 -6.00 -4.11
N ASN A 83 -14.64 -6.63 -5.29
CA ASN A 83 -15.29 -6.17 -6.52
C ASN A 83 -16.43 -7.10 -6.95
N ASP A 84 -17.17 -7.63 -5.98
CA ASP A 84 -18.51 -8.18 -6.22
C ASP A 84 -19.54 -7.19 -5.65
N PRO A 85 -20.04 -6.22 -6.45
CA PRO A 85 -21.21 -5.47 -6.07
C PRO A 85 -22.47 -6.26 -6.47
N CYS A 86 -22.65 -7.51 -6.04
CA CYS A 86 -23.92 -8.22 -6.29
C CYS A 86 -24.13 -9.49 -5.45
N LEU A 87 -24.18 -9.39 -4.11
CA LEU A 87 -24.94 -10.38 -3.33
C LEU A 87 -25.92 -9.69 -2.37
N GLU A 88 -27.10 -9.47 -2.97
CA GLU A 88 -28.48 -9.39 -2.45
C GLU A 88 -28.68 -9.23 -0.94
N GLU A 89 -29.27 -8.07 -0.59
CA GLU A 89 -30.06 -7.91 0.63
C GLU A 89 -31.36 -8.74 0.54
N LYS A 90 -31.43 -9.77 1.39
CA LYS A 90 -32.62 -10.40 2.03
C LYS A 90 -33.84 -10.81 1.21
#